data_AF-A0A7K6I3W7-F1
#
_entry.id   AF-A0A7K6I3W7-F1
#
_cell.length_a   1.000
_cell.length_b   1.000
_cell.length_c   1.000
_cell.angle_alpha   90.00
_cell.angle_beta   90.00
_cell.angle_gamma   90.00
#
_symmetry.space_group_name_H-M   'P 1'
#
loop_
_entity.id
_entity.type
_entity.pdbx_description
1 polymer ?
#
loop_
_entity_poly.entity_id
_entity_poly.type
_entity_poly.pdbx_seq_one_letter_code
_entity_poly.pdbx_strand_id
1 'polypeptide(L)'
;MEPQPDSLEGWVAVRDTAFVEPQPPPRFRFLVGWNGAEGAFAVTCHGRAEEAAQAAQSWAGLFSAQALRGVHRQLSAVCPRLEPAFPELPPALPGAAAGGLWAVLFPGGAAPDEAELQELCRALELYLSWALELCGGRVVLDVLFAADRCCDDEYFESLHELRGKALRGHLARAKEALRRVLQQHKSADTMVTLMKVYEEEDEAYQDLVTMATQFYQYLLQPFRDMRELATLYKLEILKSLQYDNLGPRRVTALQKDAEEWTKRAESAVCSIQDITVNYFKETVKALSAMHKQMEQDEKRFGKTTWASALPRLENLKYMLAKETLQHLRARELCLKQKRTSIQKLMENLGEQEKNLSVVDELEIQYYETQLELYNVQLEVLKHEEMLLIVQLDTIKRQIKEKQDEVVYYDTCENPEELKVIEQTMGQHYANSSAMTMLRQKTKQLETKRGTVCARRAYLRNKKDQCEASHRQRLQQAEESRKRFQQHHSIRIVSTKQQ
;
A
#
# COMPACT_ATOMS: atom_id res chain seq x y z
N MET A 1 30.04 -19.96 22.56
CA MET A 1 28.89 -19.39 21.84
C MET A 1 28.42 -20.46 20.90
N GLU A 2 27.36 -21.17 21.25
CA GLU A 2 26.70 -22.07 20.30
C GLU A 2 26.01 -21.20 19.24
N PRO A 3 26.19 -21.48 17.94
CA PRO A 3 25.48 -20.76 16.90
C PRO A 3 23.98 -21.04 17.07
N GLN A 4 23.18 -19.98 17.19
CA GLN A 4 21.72 -20.11 17.17
C GLN A 4 21.32 -20.77 15.83
N PRO A 5 20.60 -21.91 15.85
CA PRO A 5 20.24 -22.65 14.63
C PRO A 5 19.30 -21.86 13.70
N ASP A 6 18.70 -20.78 14.20
CA ASP A 6 17.77 -19.91 13.47
C ASP A 6 18.42 -18.62 12.95
N SER A 7 19.75 -18.48 13.01
CA SER A 7 20.43 -17.29 12.49
C SER A 7 20.41 -17.28 10.96
N LEU A 8 19.68 -16.32 10.38
CA LEU A 8 19.65 -16.04 8.94
C LEU A 8 20.83 -15.17 8.48
N GLU A 9 21.87 -14.98 9.31
CA GLU A 9 23.08 -14.25 8.92
C GLU A 9 23.78 -14.96 7.74
N GLY A 10 23.95 -14.23 6.63
CA GLY A 10 24.56 -14.74 5.39
C GLY A 10 23.59 -15.37 4.39
N TRP A 11 22.28 -15.46 4.71
CA TRP A 11 21.27 -15.96 3.77
C TRP A 11 20.77 -14.85 2.85
N VAL A 12 20.56 -15.19 1.58
CA VAL A 12 19.96 -14.29 0.58
C VAL A 12 18.68 -14.90 0.04
N ALA A 13 17.63 -14.10 -0.07
CA ALA A 13 16.37 -14.53 -0.65
C ALA A 13 16.47 -14.49 -2.18
N VAL A 14 16.16 -15.61 -2.84
CA VAL A 14 16.15 -15.73 -4.30
C VAL A 14 14.70 -15.63 -4.78
N ARG A 15 14.47 -14.87 -5.86
CA ARG A 15 13.13 -14.73 -6.45
C ARG A 15 12.66 -16.06 -7.03
N ASP A 16 11.35 -16.33 -6.94
CA ASP A 16 10.73 -17.53 -7.53
C ASP A 16 10.92 -17.61 -9.06
N THR A 17 11.15 -16.46 -9.72
CA THR A 17 11.36 -16.34 -11.16
C THR A 17 12.83 -16.30 -11.58
N ALA A 18 13.78 -16.38 -10.63
CA ALA A 18 15.20 -16.16 -10.87
C ALA A 18 15.83 -17.10 -11.92
N PHE A 19 15.22 -18.27 -12.12
CA PHE A 19 15.66 -19.30 -13.06
C PHE A 19 14.66 -19.60 -14.17
N VAL A 20 13.63 -18.76 -14.34
CA VAL A 20 12.65 -18.94 -15.41
C VAL A 20 13.23 -18.32 -16.69
N GLU A 21 13.43 -19.14 -17.72
CA GLU A 21 13.92 -18.67 -19.02
C GLU A 21 12.92 -17.67 -19.66
N PRO A 22 13.35 -16.45 -20.01
CA PRO A 22 12.49 -15.52 -20.72
C PRO A 22 12.23 -16.01 -22.15
N GLN A 23 10.96 -16.02 -22.59
CA GLN A 23 10.57 -16.31 -23.97
C GLN A 23 9.86 -15.09 -24.58
N PRO A 24 10.23 -14.63 -25.80
CA PRO A 24 11.35 -15.05 -26.65
C PRO A 24 12.68 -14.30 -26.34
N PRO A 25 13.85 -14.87 -26.73
CA PRO A 25 15.14 -14.21 -26.52
C PRO A 25 15.24 -12.91 -27.35
N PRO A 26 15.72 -11.80 -26.76
CA PRO A 26 15.88 -10.54 -27.48
C PRO A 26 16.83 -10.68 -28.66
N ARG A 27 16.43 -10.13 -29.82
CA ARG A 27 17.29 -10.06 -31.01
C ARG A 27 18.29 -8.92 -30.84
N PHE A 28 19.55 -9.28 -30.66
CA PHE A 28 20.66 -8.35 -30.55
C PHE A 28 21.36 -8.15 -31.89
N ARG A 29 21.79 -6.91 -32.16
CA ARG A 29 22.62 -6.58 -33.32
C ARG A 29 23.84 -5.78 -32.87
N PHE A 30 25.02 -6.26 -33.24
CA PHE A 30 26.28 -5.56 -33.02
C PHE A 30 26.65 -4.68 -34.21
N LEU A 31 27.28 -3.54 -33.91
CA LEU A 31 27.95 -2.67 -34.87
C LEU A 31 29.34 -2.35 -34.32
N VAL A 32 30.36 -2.35 -35.19
CA VAL A 32 31.74 -2.07 -34.82
C VAL A 32 32.29 -0.97 -35.71
N GLY A 33 32.82 0.08 -35.11
CA GLY A 33 33.49 1.19 -35.82
C GLY A 33 34.88 1.44 -35.27
N TRP A 34 35.79 1.91 -36.13
CA TRP A 34 37.12 2.33 -35.70
C TRP A 34 37.10 3.77 -35.20
N ASN A 35 37.60 4.01 -33.99
CA ASN A 35 37.83 5.35 -33.46
C ASN A 35 39.32 5.70 -33.56
N GLY A 36 39.67 6.49 -34.58
CA GLY A 36 41.06 6.92 -34.82
C GLY A 36 41.65 7.86 -33.78
N ALA A 37 40.82 8.54 -32.96
CA ALA A 37 41.30 9.42 -31.90
C ALA A 37 41.80 8.65 -30.66
N GLU A 38 41.17 7.51 -30.36
CA GLU A 38 41.46 6.67 -29.19
C GLU A 38 42.24 5.39 -29.56
N GLY A 39 42.44 5.12 -30.85
CA GLY A 39 43.11 3.91 -31.32
C GLY A 39 42.38 2.62 -30.92
N ALA A 40 41.05 2.65 -30.91
CA ALA A 40 40.20 1.58 -30.37
C ALA A 40 38.96 1.31 -31.23
N PHE A 41 38.37 0.11 -31.07
CA PHE A 41 37.11 -0.29 -31.70
C PHE A 41 35.93 0.12 -30.82
N ALA A 42 35.05 0.96 -31.36
CA ALA A 42 33.75 1.26 -30.78
C ALA A 42 32.77 0.13 -31.13
N VAL A 43 32.41 -0.68 -30.15
CA VAL A 43 31.43 -1.77 -30.30
C VAL A 43 30.12 -1.31 -29.68
N THR A 44 29.05 -1.30 -30.45
CA THR A 44 27.69 -1.04 -29.96
C THR A 44 26.79 -2.26 -30.17
N CYS A 45 25.86 -2.49 -29.24
CA CYS A 45 24.88 -3.55 -29.31
C CYS A 45 23.48 -2.97 -29.11
N HIS A 46 22.55 -3.31 -29.99
CA HIS A 46 21.15 -2.91 -29.89
C HIS A 46 20.26 -4.13 -29.69
N GLY A 47 19.48 -4.16 -28.61
CA GLY A 47 18.44 -5.17 -28.37
C GLY A 47 17.07 -4.64 -28.79
N ARG A 48 16.36 -5.37 -29.66
CA ARG A 48 14.97 -5.05 -30.02
C ARG A 48 14.02 -5.79 -29.06
N ALA A 49 13.30 -5.04 -28.23
CA ALA A 49 12.18 -5.56 -27.46
C ALA A 49 10.96 -5.75 -28.39
N GLU A 50 10.33 -6.92 -28.40
CA GLU A 50 9.10 -7.15 -29.18
C GLU A 50 7.83 -6.65 -28.45
N GLU A 51 7.90 -6.40 -27.13
CA GLU A 51 6.80 -5.80 -26.37
C GLU A 51 6.96 -4.27 -26.26
N ALA A 52 5.92 -3.53 -26.66
CA ALA A 52 5.89 -2.07 -26.71
C ALA A 52 6.05 -1.34 -25.36
N ALA A 53 6.17 -2.09 -24.25
CA ALA A 53 6.31 -1.56 -22.89
C ALA A 53 7.77 -1.57 -22.36
N GLN A 54 8.71 -2.23 -23.04
CA GLN A 54 10.12 -2.27 -22.63
C GLN A 54 10.98 -1.34 -23.50
N ALA A 55 11.75 -0.45 -22.86
CA ALA A 55 12.66 0.46 -23.55
C ALA A 55 13.73 -0.34 -24.31
N ALA A 56 14.06 0.08 -25.53
CA ALA A 56 15.13 -0.52 -26.32
C ALA A 56 16.47 -0.41 -25.56
N GLN A 57 17.04 -1.54 -25.19
CA GLN A 57 18.32 -1.59 -24.49
C GLN A 57 19.46 -1.49 -25.50
N SER A 58 20.39 -0.55 -25.26
CA SER A 58 21.56 -0.35 -26.12
C SER A 58 22.82 -0.27 -25.26
N TRP A 59 23.86 -0.99 -25.66
CA TRP A 59 25.17 -1.00 -25.02
C TRP A 59 26.21 -0.43 -25.97
N ALA A 60 27.21 0.26 -25.43
CA ALA A 60 28.31 0.81 -26.20
C ALA A 60 29.59 0.76 -25.36
N GLY A 61 30.71 0.39 -25.99
CA GLY A 61 32.00 0.29 -25.33
C GLY A 61 33.15 0.49 -26.32
N LEU A 62 34.26 1.01 -25.83
CA LEU A 62 35.50 1.16 -26.59
C LEU A 62 36.47 0.06 -26.18
N PHE A 63 36.96 -0.70 -27.16
CA PHE A 63 37.82 -1.85 -26.94
C PHE A 63 39.12 -1.72 -27.72
N SER A 64 40.24 -1.83 -27.03
CA SER A 64 41.55 -1.98 -27.68
C SER A 64 41.65 -3.37 -28.34
N ALA A 65 42.58 -3.53 -29.29
CA ALA A 65 42.85 -4.84 -29.90
C ALA A 65 43.24 -5.91 -28.86
N GLN A 66 43.92 -5.53 -27.77
CA GLN A 66 44.25 -6.45 -26.68
C GLN A 66 43.00 -6.81 -25.85
N ALA A 67 42.10 -5.85 -25.62
CA ALA A 67 40.83 -6.10 -24.93
C ALA A 67 39.95 -7.08 -25.72
N LEU A 68 39.83 -6.91 -27.04
CA LEU A 68 39.08 -7.85 -27.90
C LEU A 68 39.70 -9.25 -27.92
N ARG A 69 41.04 -9.38 -27.90
CA ARG A 69 41.70 -10.69 -27.73
C ARG A 69 41.40 -11.30 -26.35
N GLY A 70 41.28 -10.48 -25.31
CA GLY A 70 40.86 -10.91 -23.97
C GLY A 70 39.42 -11.43 -23.94
N VAL A 71 38.50 -10.67 -24.53
CA VAL A 71 37.08 -11.04 -24.73
C VAL A 71 37.00 -12.36 -25.51
N HIS A 72 37.74 -12.49 -26.60
CA HIS A 72 37.77 -13.72 -27.40
C HIS A 72 38.23 -14.94 -26.60
N ARG A 73 39.26 -14.82 -25.76
CA ARG A 73 39.70 -15.91 -24.88
C ARG A 73 38.61 -16.33 -23.90
N GLN A 74 37.89 -15.37 -23.34
CA GLN A 74 36.78 -15.64 -22.41
C GLN A 74 35.61 -16.32 -23.13
N LEU A 75 35.21 -15.84 -24.31
CA LEU A 75 34.15 -16.46 -25.10
C LEU A 75 34.53 -17.84 -25.62
N SER A 76 35.78 -18.05 -26.04
CA SER A 76 36.28 -19.35 -26.50
C SER A 76 36.40 -20.37 -25.37
N ALA A 77 36.65 -19.91 -24.14
CA ALA A 77 36.60 -20.78 -22.96
C ALA A 77 35.17 -21.29 -22.67
N VAL A 78 34.14 -20.48 -22.98
CA VAL A 78 32.73 -20.89 -22.88
C VAL A 78 32.32 -21.79 -24.05
N CYS A 79 32.73 -21.44 -25.27
CA CYS A 79 32.43 -22.21 -26.48
C CYS A 79 33.67 -22.33 -27.40
N PRO A 80 34.38 -23.47 -27.37
CA PRO A 80 35.60 -23.68 -28.17
C PRO A 80 35.40 -23.55 -29.69
N ARG A 81 34.15 -23.63 -30.16
CA ARG A 81 33.81 -23.48 -31.59
C ARG A 81 34.06 -22.06 -32.13
N LEU A 82 34.26 -21.07 -31.26
CA LEU A 82 34.59 -19.69 -31.63
C LEU A 82 36.09 -19.46 -31.88
N GLU A 83 36.95 -20.40 -31.48
CA GLU A 83 38.41 -20.29 -31.60
C GLU A 83 38.91 -20.01 -33.04
N PRO A 84 38.43 -20.72 -34.10
CA PRO A 84 38.88 -20.46 -35.47
C PRO A 84 38.22 -19.23 -36.13
N ALA A 85 37.23 -18.62 -35.48
CA ALA A 85 36.37 -17.61 -36.10
C ALA A 85 36.81 -16.16 -35.81
N PHE A 86 37.81 -15.95 -34.96
CA PHE A 86 38.24 -14.60 -34.58
C PHE A 86 39.16 -13.99 -35.64
N PRO A 87 38.88 -12.75 -36.10
CA PRO A 87 39.72 -12.11 -37.12
C PRO A 87 41.11 -11.78 -36.59
N GLU A 88 42.13 -11.96 -37.42
CA GLU A 88 43.50 -11.61 -37.07
C GLU A 88 43.64 -10.08 -36.93
N LEU A 89 43.85 -9.61 -35.70
CA LEU A 89 44.07 -8.20 -35.41
C LEU A 89 45.55 -7.85 -35.66
N PRO A 90 45.87 -6.82 -36.46
CA PRO A 90 47.23 -6.35 -36.68
C PRO A 90 47.97 -5.99 -35.38
N PRO A 91 49.30 -6.18 -35.32
CA PRO A 91 50.11 -5.81 -34.15
C PRO A 91 50.29 -4.29 -33.99
N ALA A 92 50.18 -3.52 -35.08
CA ALA A 92 50.23 -2.06 -35.09
C ALA A 92 48.95 -1.50 -35.72
N LEU A 93 48.16 -0.76 -34.93
CA LEU A 93 46.94 -0.08 -35.39
C LEU A 93 47.13 1.44 -35.33
N PRO A 94 46.51 2.22 -36.24
CA PRO A 94 46.73 3.67 -36.32
C PRO A 94 46.15 4.41 -35.11
N GLY A 95 46.97 5.11 -34.33
CA GLY A 95 46.49 5.83 -33.14
C GLY A 95 46.42 4.99 -31.87
N ALA A 96 46.69 3.69 -31.92
CA ALA A 96 47.05 2.94 -30.71
C ALA A 96 48.34 3.55 -30.18
N ALA A 97 48.32 4.10 -28.97
CA ALA A 97 49.44 4.83 -28.39
C ALA A 97 50.71 3.94 -28.31
N ALA A 98 51.49 3.91 -29.38
CA ALA A 98 52.90 3.55 -29.37
C ALA A 98 53.70 4.76 -28.83
N GLY A 99 53.27 5.29 -27.69
CA GLY A 99 53.90 6.39 -26.98
C GLY A 99 54.98 5.85 -26.05
N GLY A 100 56.08 5.36 -26.60
CA GLY A 100 57.20 4.87 -25.82
C GLY A 100 58.39 4.47 -26.69
N LEU A 101 59.59 4.49 -26.12
CA LEU A 101 60.89 4.18 -26.74
C LEU A 101 60.92 2.91 -27.62
N TRP A 102 59.96 2.00 -27.46
CA TRP A 102 59.77 0.80 -28.28
C TRP A 102 59.37 1.06 -29.74
N ALA A 103 58.63 2.14 -30.03
CA ALA A 103 58.21 2.49 -31.40
C ALA A 103 59.39 2.92 -32.30
N VAL A 104 60.50 3.35 -31.69
CA VAL A 104 61.73 3.76 -32.38
C VAL A 104 62.63 2.54 -32.69
N LEU A 105 62.61 1.53 -31.82
CA LEU A 105 63.44 0.33 -31.97
C LEU A 105 62.83 -0.70 -32.93
N PHE A 106 61.51 -0.68 -33.10
CA PHE A 106 60.78 -1.58 -33.99
C PHE A 106 59.72 -0.78 -34.75
N PRO A 107 60.04 -0.22 -35.94
CA PRO A 107 59.01 0.37 -36.79
C PRO A 107 58.00 -0.73 -37.12
N GLY A 108 56.76 -0.54 -36.65
CA GLY A 108 55.65 -1.43 -36.97
C GLY A 108 55.43 -1.48 -38.48
N GLY A 109 54.87 -2.59 -38.98
CA GLY A 109 54.46 -2.72 -40.37
C GLY A 109 53.52 -1.58 -40.81
N ALA A 110 53.32 -1.43 -42.12
CA ALA A 110 52.45 -0.41 -42.69
C ALA A 110 51.11 -0.37 -41.93
N ALA A 111 50.73 0.82 -41.45
CA ALA A 111 49.46 1.00 -40.78
C ALA A 111 48.34 0.62 -41.76
N PRO A 112 47.33 -0.14 -41.33
CA PRO A 112 46.27 -0.57 -42.23
C PRO A 112 45.53 0.64 -42.81
N ASP A 113 45.22 0.55 -44.11
CA ASP A 113 44.44 1.58 -44.81
C ASP A 113 43.01 1.63 -44.26
N GLU A 114 42.29 2.75 -44.46
CA GLU A 114 40.90 2.91 -43.99
C GLU A 114 39.98 1.77 -44.49
N ALA A 115 40.23 1.25 -45.69
CA ALA A 115 39.49 0.12 -46.25
C ALA A 115 39.72 -1.20 -45.49
N GLU A 116 40.97 -1.46 -45.06
CA GLU A 116 41.34 -2.65 -44.29
C GLU A 116 40.76 -2.60 -42.87
N LEU A 117 40.73 -1.41 -42.26
CA LEU A 117 40.06 -1.18 -40.98
C LEU A 117 38.55 -1.39 -41.07
N GLN A 118 37.92 -0.99 -42.17
CA GLN A 118 36.49 -1.20 -42.37
C GLN A 118 36.14 -2.67 -42.58
N GLU A 119 36.99 -3.43 -43.28
CA GLU A 119 36.84 -4.88 -43.43
C GLU A 119 37.02 -5.60 -42.08
N LEU A 120 37.98 -5.16 -41.27
CA LEU A 120 38.20 -5.68 -39.92
C LEU A 120 37.02 -5.40 -38.99
N CYS A 121 36.44 -4.20 -39.03
CA CYS A 121 35.21 -3.87 -38.30
C CYS A 121 34.05 -4.79 -38.70
N ARG A 122 33.85 -5.05 -39.99
CA ARG A 122 32.83 -5.99 -40.48
C ARG A 122 33.08 -7.43 -40.04
N ALA A 123 34.33 -7.88 -40.04
CA ALA A 123 34.69 -9.20 -39.54
C ALA A 123 34.42 -9.34 -38.04
N LEU A 124 34.68 -8.29 -37.26
CA LEU A 124 34.35 -8.24 -35.83
C LEU A 124 32.83 -8.23 -35.57
N GLU A 125 32.04 -7.51 -36.39
CA GLU A 125 30.58 -7.56 -36.31
C GLU A 125 30.03 -8.98 -36.53
N LEU A 126 30.55 -9.69 -37.54
CA LEU A 126 30.20 -11.08 -37.84
C LEU A 126 30.64 -12.05 -36.75
N TYR A 127 31.83 -11.86 -36.18
CA TYR A 127 32.29 -12.66 -35.06
C TYR A 127 31.38 -12.51 -33.83
N LEU A 128 30.98 -11.27 -33.50
CA LEU A 128 30.11 -10.99 -32.36
C LEU A 128 28.68 -11.50 -32.57
N SER A 129 28.17 -11.50 -33.80
CA SER A 129 26.87 -12.12 -34.10
C SER A 129 26.92 -13.65 -33.96
N TRP A 130 27.99 -14.30 -34.40
CA TRP A 130 28.19 -15.74 -34.16
C TRP A 130 28.38 -16.08 -32.69
N ALA A 131 29.10 -15.24 -31.94
CA ALA A 131 29.23 -15.39 -30.49
C ALA A 131 27.86 -15.32 -29.80
N LEU A 132 26.96 -14.45 -30.29
CA LEU A 132 25.60 -14.34 -29.76
C LEU A 132 24.79 -15.62 -29.96
N GLU A 133 24.88 -16.22 -31.14
CA GLU A 133 24.17 -17.46 -31.47
C GLU A 133 24.70 -18.67 -30.70
N LEU A 134 26.01 -18.72 -30.44
CA LEU A 134 26.67 -19.88 -29.83
C LEU A 134 26.77 -19.81 -28.30
N CYS A 135 27.00 -18.63 -27.73
CA CYS A 135 27.18 -18.45 -26.27
C CYS A 135 25.93 -17.86 -25.59
N GLY A 136 24.97 -17.33 -26.36
CA GLY A 136 23.80 -16.64 -25.85
C GLY A 136 24.07 -15.17 -25.51
N GLY A 137 23.04 -14.33 -25.66
CA GLY A 137 23.17 -12.88 -25.52
C GLY A 137 23.66 -12.41 -24.14
N ARG A 138 23.23 -13.06 -23.06
CA ARG A 138 23.62 -12.70 -21.68
C ARG A 138 25.13 -12.85 -21.46
N VAL A 139 25.69 -14.00 -21.81
CA VAL A 139 27.13 -14.27 -21.68
C VAL A 139 27.96 -13.30 -22.51
N VAL A 140 27.54 -13.01 -23.75
CA VAL A 140 28.26 -12.09 -24.63
C VAL A 140 28.21 -10.65 -24.10
N LEU A 141 27.05 -10.20 -23.62
CA LEU A 141 26.89 -8.86 -23.03
C LEU A 141 27.66 -8.73 -21.71
N ASP A 142 27.73 -9.78 -20.89
CA ASP A 142 28.50 -9.78 -19.65
C ASP A 142 30.00 -9.73 -19.90
N VAL A 143 30.49 -10.49 -20.88
CA VAL A 143 31.91 -10.49 -21.23
C VAL A 143 32.34 -9.15 -21.86
N LEU A 144 31.49 -8.54 -22.69
CA LEU A 144 31.81 -7.27 -23.37
C LEU A 144 31.60 -6.05 -22.47
N PHE A 145 30.45 -5.95 -21.81
CA PHE A 145 30.01 -4.74 -21.13
C PHE A 145 29.92 -4.88 -19.61
N ALA A 146 30.24 -6.06 -19.05
CA ALA A 146 30.00 -6.38 -17.64
C ALA A 146 28.55 -6.08 -17.22
N ALA A 147 27.59 -6.39 -18.10
CA ALA A 147 26.22 -5.88 -18.06
C ALA A 147 25.43 -6.27 -16.80
N ASP A 148 25.80 -7.31 -16.04
CA ASP A 148 25.00 -7.81 -14.91
C ASP A 148 25.61 -7.72 -13.49
N ARG A 149 26.49 -6.75 -13.18
CA ARG A 149 26.74 -6.44 -11.74
C ARG A 149 25.71 -5.49 -11.13
N CYS A 150 24.88 -4.84 -11.94
CA CYS A 150 23.88 -3.89 -11.46
C CYS A 150 22.45 -4.46 -11.43
N CYS A 151 22.24 -5.69 -11.91
CA CYS A 151 20.92 -6.34 -11.98
C CYS A 151 20.74 -7.40 -10.88
N ASP A 152 21.36 -7.23 -9.71
CA ASP A 152 21.12 -8.08 -8.54
C ASP A 152 19.61 -8.15 -8.16
N ASP A 153 18.84 -7.11 -8.53
CA ASP A 153 17.39 -7.03 -8.37
C ASP A 153 16.63 -8.10 -9.19
N GLU A 154 17.19 -8.68 -10.25
CA GLU A 154 16.52 -9.72 -11.03
C GLU A 154 16.52 -11.08 -10.33
N TYR A 155 17.56 -11.34 -9.52
CA TYR A 155 17.79 -12.63 -8.89
C TYR A 155 17.43 -12.63 -7.40
N PHE A 156 17.72 -11.54 -6.71
CA PHE A 156 17.50 -11.43 -5.27
C PHE A 156 16.20 -10.70 -4.93
N GLU A 157 15.52 -11.19 -3.90
CA GLU A 157 14.37 -10.53 -3.29
C GLU A 157 14.84 -9.75 -2.05
N SER A 158 14.35 -8.52 -1.87
CA SER A 158 14.64 -7.80 -0.63
C SER A 158 14.03 -8.54 0.55
N LEU A 159 14.75 -8.66 1.68
CA LEU A 159 14.21 -9.29 2.90
C LEU A 159 12.89 -8.64 3.35
N HIS A 160 12.73 -7.35 3.04
CA HIS A 160 11.51 -6.62 3.33
C HIS A 160 10.31 -7.14 2.50
N GLU A 161 10.51 -7.37 1.20
CA GLU A 161 9.51 -7.94 0.31
C GLU A 161 9.17 -9.37 0.69
N LEU A 162 10.18 -10.21 0.96
CA LEU A 162 9.97 -11.61 1.34
C LEU A 162 9.11 -11.70 2.61
N ARG A 163 9.49 -10.96 3.66
CA ARG A 163 8.74 -10.91 4.92
C ARG A 163 7.34 -10.32 4.71
N GLY A 164 7.20 -9.32 3.85
CA GLY A 164 5.92 -8.75 3.46
C GLY A 164 4.99 -9.77 2.78
N LYS A 165 5.52 -10.58 1.84
CA LYS A 165 4.80 -11.68 1.18
C LYS A 165 4.42 -12.77 2.17
N ALA A 166 5.33 -13.18 3.05
CA ALA A 166 5.06 -14.18 4.09
C ALA A 166 3.90 -13.73 5.01
N LEU A 167 3.97 -12.52 5.57
CA LEU A 167 2.90 -11.98 6.44
C LEU A 167 1.57 -11.83 5.69
N ARG A 168 1.60 -11.40 4.42
CA ARG A 168 0.40 -11.36 3.57
C ARG A 168 -0.19 -12.76 3.36
N GLY A 169 0.66 -13.77 3.15
CA GLY A 169 0.27 -15.16 3.04
C GLY A 169 -0.35 -15.71 4.33
N HIS A 170 0.21 -15.35 5.50
CA HIS A 170 -0.33 -15.72 6.81
C HIS A 170 -1.74 -15.14 6.99
N LEU A 171 -1.93 -13.87 6.68
CA LEU A 171 -3.24 -13.21 6.71
C LEU A 171 -4.24 -13.85 5.74
N ALA A 172 -3.80 -14.22 4.53
CA ALA A 172 -4.67 -14.89 3.56
C ALA A 172 -5.12 -16.27 4.06
N ARG A 173 -4.21 -17.04 4.69
CA ARG A 173 -4.54 -18.34 5.29
C ARG A 173 -5.50 -18.20 6.47
N ALA A 174 -5.30 -17.22 7.35
CA ALA A 174 -6.22 -16.97 8.46
C ALA A 174 -7.63 -16.57 7.97
N LYS A 175 -7.72 -15.73 6.93
CA LYS A 175 -9.00 -15.41 6.26
C LYS A 175 -9.69 -16.64 5.70
N GLU A 176 -8.93 -17.55 5.10
CA GLU A 176 -9.48 -18.77 4.54
C GLU A 176 -9.91 -19.76 5.62
N ALA A 177 -9.17 -19.88 6.72
CA ALA A 177 -9.55 -20.67 7.88
C ALA A 177 -10.90 -20.21 8.46
N LEU A 178 -11.08 -18.91 8.69
CA LEU A 178 -12.35 -18.36 9.16
C LEU A 178 -13.50 -18.64 8.17
N ARG A 179 -13.27 -18.53 6.86
CA ARG A 179 -14.29 -18.88 5.86
C ARG A 179 -14.68 -20.35 5.90
N ARG A 180 -13.72 -21.26 6.12
CA ARG A 180 -14.00 -22.69 6.25
C ARG A 180 -14.86 -22.98 7.46
N VAL A 181 -14.56 -22.39 8.62
CA VAL A 181 -15.39 -22.55 9.83
C VAL A 181 -16.81 -22.01 9.59
N LEU A 182 -16.95 -20.83 8.99
CA LEU A 182 -18.26 -20.27 8.63
C LEU A 182 -19.11 -21.19 7.74
N GLN A 183 -18.49 -21.98 6.86
CA GLN A 183 -19.22 -22.93 6.02
C GLN A 183 -19.77 -24.13 6.80
N GLN A 184 -19.17 -24.49 7.95
CA GLN A 184 -19.60 -25.61 8.79
C GLN A 184 -20.94 -25.37 9.48
N HIS A 185 -21.42 -24.11 9.54
CA HIS A 185 -22.74 -23.79 10.08
C HIS A 185 -23.86 -24.55 9.35
N LYS A 186 -23.68 -24.83 8.05
CA LYS A 186 -24.65 -25.56 7.22
C LYS A 186 -24.81 -27.03 7.63
N SER A 187 -23.76 -27.63 8.19
CA SER A 187 -23.75 -29.02 8.65
C SER A 187 -24.11 -29.20 10.12
N ALA A 188 -24.22 -28.10 10.88
CA ALA A 188 -24.57 -28.16 12.30
C ALA A 188 -26.10 -28.22 12.47
N ASP A 189 -26.65 -29.42 12.70
CA ASP A 189 -28.09 -29.65 12.86
C ASP A 189 -28.60 -29.43 14.29
N THR A 190 -27.70 -29.48 15.29
CA THR A 190 -28.06 -29.26 16.70
C THR A 190 -27.46 -27.97 17.25
N MET A 191 -28.14 -27.37 18.22
CA MET A 191 -27.62 -26.16 18.88
C MET A 191 -26.27 -26.43 19.56
N VAL A 192 -26.07 -27.60 20.16
CA VAL A 192 -24.79 -27.97 20.80
C VAL A 192 -23.65 -28.02 19.79
N THR A 193 -23.87 -28.61 18.61
CA THR A 193 -22.86 -28.60 17.53
C THR A 193 -22.59 -27.19 17.02
N LEU A 194 -23.62 -26.35 16.92
CA LEU A 194 -23.47 -24.98 16.46
C LEU A 194 -22.71 -24.10 17.46
N MET A 195 -22.93 -24.29 18.77
CA MET A 195 -22.18 -23.57 19.81
C MET A 195 -20.68 -23.89 19.75
N LYS A 196 -20.29 -25.13 19.42
CA LYS A 196 -18.88 -25.47 19.19
C LYS A 196 -18.31 -24.78 17.96
N VAL A 197 -19.06 -24.75 16.86
CA VAL A 197 -18.65 -24.03 15.64
C VAL A 197 -18.48 -22.53 15.94
N TYR A 198 -19.34 -21.96 16.77
CA TYR A 198 -19.23 -20.57 17.22
C TYR A 198 -17.98 -20.28 18.04
N GLU A 199 -17.57 -21.19 18.92
CA GLU A 199 -16.29 -21.10 19.65
C GLU A 199 -15.10 -21.13 18.68
N GLU A 200 -15.08 -22.08 17.75
CA GLU A 200 -14.06 -22.19 16.69
C GLU A 200 -14.03 -20.94 15.78
N GLU A 201 -15.19 -20.36 15.49
CA GLU A 201 -15.33 -19.14 14.68
C GLU A 201 -14.73 -17.92 15.39
N ASP A 202 -14.96 -17.81 16.71
CA ASP A 202 -14.42 -16.73 17.54
C ASP A 202 -12.89 -16.85 17.68
N GLU A 203 -12.37 -18.07 17.82
CA GLU A 203 -10.92 -18.36 17.80
C GLU A 203 -10.29 -18.02 16.45
N ALA A 204 -10.88 -18.49 15.35
CA ALA A 204 -10.40 -18.21 13.99
C ALA A 204 -10.43 -16.70 13.66
N TYR A 205 -11.42 -15.97 14.18
CA TYR A 205 -11.47 -14.51 14.06
C TYR A 205 -10.34 -13.84 14.85
N GLN A 206 -10.06 -14.30 16.07
CA GLN A 206 -8.97 -13.77 16.89
C GLN A 206 -7.60 -14.00 16.24
N ASP A 207 -7.40 -15.16 15.61
CA ASP A 207 -6.20 -15.47 14.82
C ASP A 207 -6.07 -14.55 13.60
N LEU A 208 -7.17 -14.31 12.89
CA LEU A 208 -7.21 -13.35 11.77
C LEU A 208 -6.81 -11.96 12.23
N VAL A 209 -7.36 -11.48 13.35
CA VAL A 209 -7.01 -10.17 13.92
C VAL A 209 -5.53 -10.11 14.29
N THR A 210 -4.98 -11.18 14.86
CA THR A 210 -3.56 -11.27 15.23
C THR A 210 -2.65 -11.20 14.00
N MET A 211 -2.94 -12.00 12.97
CA MET A 211 -2.18 -11.99 11.71
C MET A 211 -2.32 -10.66 10.96
N ALA A 212 -3.52 -10.07 10.94
CA ALA A 212 -3.75 -8.75 10.38
C ALA A 212 -2.92 -7.70 11.13
N THR A 213 -2.95 -7.72 12.46
CA THR A 213 -2.19 -6.77 13.29
C THR A 213 -0.71 -6.84 12.97
N GLN A 214 -0.12 -8.03 12.91
CA GLN A 214 1.30 -8.20 12.56
C GLN A 214 1.62 -7.67 11.16
N PHE A 215 0.80 -8.00 10.16
CA PHE A 215 0.97 -7.54 8.78
C PHE A 215 0.87 -6.01 8.66
N TYR A 216 -0.17 -5.41 9.22
CA TYR A 216 -0.39 -3.97 9.13
C TYR A 216 0.59 -3.17 9.99
N GLN A 217 1.02 -3.67 11.15
CA GLN A 217 2.12 -3.06 11.91
C GLN A 217 3.41 -3.03 11.10
N TYR A 218 3.72 -4.12 10.40
CA TYR A 218 4.87 -4.18 9.52
C TYR A 218 4.79 -3.16 8.36
N LEU A 219 3.62 -3.04 7.71
CA LEU A 219 3.40 -2.04 6.67
C LEU A 219 3.46 -0.60 7.18
N LEU A 220 3.04 -0.36 8.42
CA LEU A 220 3.05 0.97 9.02
C LEU A 220 4.46 1.45 9.38
N GLN A 221 5.39 0.53 9.66
CA GLN A 221 6.69 0.86 10.23
C GLN A 221 7.49 1.86 9.38
N PRO A 222 7.70 1.66 8.06
CA PRO A 222 8.48 2.60 7.25
C PRO A 222 7.91 4.02 7.27
N PHE A 223 6.59 4.17 7.31
CA PHE A 223 5.94 5.48 7.34
C PHE A 223 6.02 6.14 8.72
N ARG A 224 6.00 5.34 9.80
CA ARG A 224 6.24 5.85 11.17
C ARG A 224 7.66 6.39 11.29
N ASP A 225 8.64 5.62 10.81
CA ASP A 225 10.04 6.00 10.80
C ASP A 225 10.25 7.26 9.95
N MET A 226 9.68 7.31 8.74
CA MET A 226 9.76 8.50 7.87
C MET A 226 9.13 9.75 8.51
N ARG A 227 7.99 9.60 9.19
CA ARG A 227 7.34 10.71 9.91
C ARG A 227 8.24 11.23 11.04
N GLU A 228 8.86 10.33 11.80
CA GLU A 228 9.74 10.66 12.91
C GLU A 228 11.02 11.34 12.42
N LEU A 229 11.71 10.73 11.45
CA LEU A 229 12.90 11.29 10.80
C LEU A 229 12.63 12.67 10.20
N ALA A 230 11.55 12.83 9.44
CA ALA A 230 11.19 14.11 8.83
C ALA A 230 10.91 15.19 9.87
N THR A 231 10.28 14.82 10.99
CA THR A 231 10.04 15.74 12.11
C THR A 231 11.34 16.15 12.80
N LEU A 232 12.25 15.20 13.03
CA LEU A 232 13.56 15.45 13.64
C LEU A 232 14.41 16.39 12.77
N TYR A 233 14.57 16.10 11.47
CA TYR A 233 15.33 16.96 10.56
C TYR A 233 14.74 18.36 10.45
N LYS A 234 13.39 18.47 10.38
CA LYS A 234 12.72 19.76 10.40
C LYS A 234 13.07 20.55 11.68
N LEU A 235 13.02 19.91 12.84
CA LEU A 235 13.33 20.55 14.12
C LEU A 235 14.80 20.99 14.19
N GLU A 236 15.72 20.19 13.69
CA GLU A 236 17.14 20.54 13.61
C GLU A 236 17.38 21.75 12.71
N ILE A 237 16.74 21.77 11.53
CA ILE A 237 16.79 22.92 10.63
C ILE A 237 16.24 24.17 11.31
N LEU A 238 15.08 24.08 11.98
CA LEU A 238 14.49 25.23 12.68
C LEU A 238 15.38 25.73 13.82
N LYS A 239 16.10 24.85 14.52
CA LYS A 239 17.10 25.26 15.51
C LYS A 239 18.26 26.00 14.85
N SER A 240 18.82 25.49 13.76
CA SER A 240 19.90 26.17 13.04
C SER A 240 19.47 27.56 12.56
N LEU A 241 18.23 27.70 12.08
CA LEU A 241 17.66 28.99 11.66
C LEU A 241 17.48 29.99 12.81
N GLN A 242 17.32 29.51 14.05
CA GLN A 242 17.11 30.36 15.23
C GLN A 242 18.41 30.76 15.92
N TYR A 243 19.38 29.86 16.00
CA TYR A 243 20.56 30.03 16.84
C TYR A 243 21.86 30.31 16.07
N ASP A 244 21.95 29.91 14.79
CA ASP A 244 23.18 30.07 14.03
C ASP A 244 23.18 31.39 13.25
N ASN A 245 24.35 32.03 13.18
CA ASN A 245 24.55 33.22 12.34
C ASN A 245 24.72 32.82 10.87
N LEU A 246 23.61 32.60 10.19
CA LEU A 246 23.57 32.09 8.82
C LEU A 246 23.43 33.22 7.79
N GLY A 247 24.12 33.08 6.65
CA GLY A 247 23.96 34.00 5.52
C GLY A 247 22.60 33.85 4.81
N PRO A 248 22.12 34.88 4.09
CA PRO A 248 20.76 34.91 3.52
C PRO A 248 20.47 33.75 2.54
N ARG A 249 21.48 33.35 1.74
CA ARG A 249 21.35 32.21 0.82
C ARG A 249 21.22 30.86 1.55
N ARG A 250 21.84 30.72 2.73
CA ARG A 250 21.74 29.50 3.53
C ARG A 250 20.41 29.44 4.27
N VAL A 251 19.92 30.59 4.75
CA VAL A 251 18.59 30.72 5.36
C VAL A 251 17.50 30.31 4.38
N THR A 252 17.51 30.82 3.14
CA THR A 252 16.50 30.45 2.13
C THR A 252 16.57 28.97 1.75
N ALA A 253 17.78 28.40 1.63
CA ALA A 253 17.96 26.97 1.37
C ALA A 253 17.38 26.12 2.50
N LEU A 254 17.69 26.45 3.76
CA LEU A 254 17.18 25.73 4.93
C LEU A 254 15.66 25.86 5.10
N GLN A 255 15.09 27.02 4.79
CA GLN A 255 13.64 27.21 4.76
C GLN A 255 12.98 26.26 3.75
N LYS A 256 13.55 26.15 2.55
CA LYS A 256 13.08 25.20 1.53
C LYS A 256 13.22 23.76 2.00
N ASP A 257 14.36 23.39 2.60
CA ASP A 257 14.57 22.05 3.15
C ASP A 257 13.53 21.72 4.25
N ALA A 258 13.22 22.67 5.13
CA ALA A 258 12.20 22.51 6.16
C ALA A 258 10.78 22.30 5.58
N GLU A 259 10.46 22.98 4.48
CA GLU A 259 9.21 22.76 3.74
C GLU A 259 9.16 21.37 3.11
N GLU A 260 10.26 20.91 2.50
CA GLU A 260 10.37 19.56 1.94
C GLU A 260 10.20 18.48 3.00
N TRP A 261 10.85 18.62 4.16
CA TRP A 261 10.66 17.72 5.29
C TRP A 261 9.23 17.76 5.84
N THR A 262 8.59 18.93 5.84
CA THR A 262 7.17 19.05 6.20
C THR A 262 6.29 18.24 5.25
N LYS A 263 6.50 18.36 3.93
CA LYS A 263 5.76 17.59 2.92
C LYS A 263 5.98 16.08 3.07
N ARG A 264 7.22 15.63 3.34
CA ARG A 264 7.52 14.21 3.61
C ARG A 264 6.79 13.69 4.84
N ALA A 265 6.75 14.47 5.93
CA ALA A 265 6.02 14.11 7.14
C ALA A 265 4.50 14.04 6.89
N GLU A 266 3.93 15.01 6.18
CA GLU A 266 2.50 15.03 5.81
C GLU A 266 2.14 13.81 4.94
N SER A 267 2.95 13.51 3.92
CA SER A 267 2.75 12.34 3.06
C SER A 267 2.81 11.02 3.85
N ALA A 268 3.78 10.87 4.75
CA ALA A 268 3.88 9.69 5.61
C ALA A 268 2.67 9.53 6.53
N VAL A 269 2.13 10.64 7.07
CA VAL A 269 0.89 10.62 7.87
C VAL A 269 -0.31 10.15 7.03
N CYS A 270 -0.45 10.60 5.78
CA CYS A 270 -1.51 10.12 4.89
C CYS A 270 -1.41 8.61 4.65
N SER A 271 -0.22 8.10 4.33
CA SER A 271 0.00 6.66 4.14
C SER A 271 -0.30 5.84 5.41
N ILE A 272 0.06 6.33 6.60
CA ILE A 272 -0.31 5.70 7.88
C ILE A 272 -1.83 5.59 8.01
N GLN A 273 -2.57 6.66 7.68
CA GLN A 273 -4.02 6.67 7.77
C GLN A 273 -4.67 5.72 6.77
N ASP A 274 -4.22 5.71 5.51
CA ASP A 274 -4.74 4.80 4.47
C ASP A 274 -4.54 3.33 4.85
N ILE A 275 -3.35 3.00 5.36
CA ILE A 275 -3.04 1.64 5.84
C ILE A 275 -3.94 1.27 7.04
N THR A 276 -4.18 2.22 7.95
CA THR A 276 -5.08 2.02 9.09
C THR A 276 -6.54 1.81 8.66
N VAL A 277 -7.02 2.55 7.65
CA VAL A 277 -8.35 2.34 7.08
C VAL A 277 -8.48 0.93 6.50
N ASN A 278 -7.44 0.45 5.79
CA ASN A 278 -7.40 -0.89 5.22
C ASN A 278 -7.42 -1.99 6.29
N TYR A 279 -6.69 -1.81 7.40
CA TYR A 279 -6.75 -2.73 8.55
C TYR A 279 -8.18 -2.91 9.04
N PHE A 280 -8.84 -1.80 9.41
CA PHE A 280 -10.20 -1.86 9.94
C PHE A 280 -11.22 -2.33 8.91
N LYS A 281 -10.98 -2.06 7.62
CA LYS A 281 -11.84 -2.56 6.54
C LYS A 281 -11.84 -4.09 6.50
N GLU A 282 -10.69 -4.73 6.70
CA GLU A 282 -10.58 -6.19 6.70
C GLU A 282 -11.22 -6.83 7.94
N THR A 283 -11.02 -6.25 9.13
CA THR A 283 -11.63 -6.77 10.38
C THR A 283 -13.14 -6.59 10.38
N VAL A 284 -13.66 -5.43 9.96
CA VAL A 284 -15.10 -5.18 9.80
C VAL A 284 -15.72 -6.13 8.78
N LYS A 285 -15.02 -6.42 7.68
CA LYS A 285 -15.52 -7.36 6.66
C LYS A 285 -15.69 -8.78 7.24
N ALA A 286 -14.74 -9.23 8.05
CA ALA A 286 -14.83 -10.52 8.74
C ALA A 286 -16.01 -10.53 9.74
N LEU A 287 -16.08 -9.56 10.66
CA LEU A 287 -17.18 -9.45 11.63
C LEU A 287 -18.55 -9.33 10.96
N SER A 288 -18.66 -8.61 9.84
CA SER A 288 -19.91 -8.49 9.09
C SER A 288 -20.36 -9.83 8.50
N ALA A 289 -19.42 -10.67 8.06
CA ALA A 289 -19.74 -12.02 7.58
C ALA A 289 -20.24 -12.91 8.72
N MET A 290 -19.54 -12.90 9.86
CA MET A 290 -19.92 -13.65 11.08
C MET A 290 -21.32 -13.26 11.57
N HIS A 291 -21.57 -11.95 11.71
CA HIS A 291 -22.87 -11.43 12.13
C HIS A 291 -24.00 -11.84 11.16
N LYS A 292 -23.79 -11.71 9.85
CA LYS A 292 -24.78 -12.11 8.84
C LYS A 292 -25.08 -13.60 8.87
N GLN A 293 -24.07 -14.43 9.14
CA GLN A 293 -24.25 -15.86 9.27
C GLN A 293 -25.11 -16.17 10.50
N MET A 294 -24.82 -15.54 11.64
CA MET A 294 -25.58 -15.73 12.86
C MET A 294 -27.05 -15.24 12.75
N GLU A 295 -27.31 -14.16 11.99
CA GLU A 295 -28.69 -13.73 11.66
C GLU A 295 -29.46 -14.75 10.80
N GLN A 296 -28.76 -15.57 10.00
CA GLN A 296 -29.37 -16.66 9.24
C GLN A 296 -29.65 -17.86 10.14
N ASP A 297 -28.74 -18.16 11.06
CA ASP A 297 -28.91 -19.25 12.02
C ASP A 297 -30.06 -18.95 13.00
N GLU A 298 -30.26 -17.69 13.41
CA GLU A 298 -31.42 -17.29 14.21
C GLU A 298 -32.76 -17.72 13.58
N LYS A 299 -32.85 -17.71 12.24
CA LYS A 299 -34.07 -18.12 11.52
C LYS A 299 -34.26 -19.63 11.46
N ARG A 300 -33.18 -20.41 11.64
CA ARG A 300 -33.23 -21.89 11.64
C ARG A 300 -33.69 -22.47 12.97
N PHE A 301 -33.40 -21.80 14.08
CA PHE A 301 -33.70 -22.31 15.42
C PHE A 301 -34.92 -21.64 16.05
N GLY A 302 -35.67 -22.39 16.87
CA GLY A 302 -36.77 -21.85 17.66
C GLY A 302 -36.29 -20.88 18.75
N LYS A 303 -37.16 -19.95 19.17
CA LYS A 303 -36.82 -18.88 20.13
C LYS A 303 -36.24 -19.39 21.45
N THR A 304 -36.70 -20.53 21.95
CA THR A 304 -36.22 -21.15 23.20
C THR A 304 -34.81 -21.71 23.04
N THR A 305 -34.55 -22.44 21.96
CA THR A 305 -33.22 -22.99 21.65
C THR A 305 -32.22 -21.86 21.39
N TRP A 306 -32.64 -20.81 20.69
CA TRP A 306 -31.81 -19.64 20.35
C TRP A 306 -31.41 -18.80 21.57
N ALA A 307 -32.14 -18.88 22.68
CA ALA A 307 -31.83 -18.11 23.89
C ALA A 307 -30.38 -18.35 24.39
N SER A 308 -29.82 -19.54 24.14
CA SER A 308 -28.44 -19.88 24.47
C SER A 308 -27.38 -19.15 23.61
N ALA A 309 -27.69 -18.86 22.34
CA ALA A 309 -26.81 -18.18 21.39
C ALA A 309 -26.97 -16.65 21.42
N LEU A 310 -28.07 -16.14 22.00
CA LEU A 310 -28.37 -14.71 22.06
C LEU A 310 -27.25 -13.85 22.67
N PRO A 311 -26.57 -14.22 23.77
CA PRO A 311 -25.47 -13.44 24.32
C PRO A 311 -24.30 -13.25 23.33
N ARG A 312 -23.99 -14.27 22.53
CA ARG A 312 -22.97 -14.18 21.49
C ARG A 312 -23.40 -13.24 20.36
N LEU A 313 -24.66 -13.28 19.94
CA LEU A 313 -25.19 -12.37 18.92
C LEU A 313 -25.11 -10.90 19.39
N GLU A 314 -25.48 -10.64 20.65
CA GLU A 314 -25.36 -9.31 21.27
C GLU A 314 -23.90 -8.84 21.28
N ASN A 315 -22.96 -9.73 21.65
CA ASN A 315 -21.54 -9.42 21.65
C ASN A 315 -21.00 -9.15 20.23
N LEU A 316 -21.38 -9.96 19.23
CA LEU A 316 -20.98 -9.74 17.83
C LEU A 316 -21.53 -8.41 17.28
N LYS A 317 -22.77 -8.05 17.61
CA LYS A 317 -23.35 -6.73 17.27
C LYS A 317 -22.54 -5.60 17.89
N TYR A 318 -22.15 -5.73 19.16
CA TYR A 318 -21.31 -4.76 19.84
C TYR A 318 -19.93 -4.63 19.18
N MET A 319 -19.25 -5.75 18.94
CA MET A 319 -17.92 -5.78 18.30
C MET A 319 -17.96 -5.20 16.90
N LEU A 320 -18.94 -5.59 16.08
CA LEU A 320 -19.12 -5.06 14.72
C LEU A 320 -19.36 -3.55 14.73
N ALA A 321 -20.24 -3.06 15.60
CA ALA A 321 -20.51 -1.62 15.69
C ALA A 321 -19.28 -0.84 16.16
N LYS A 322 -18.52 -1.38 17.12
CA LYS A 322 -17.27 -0.79 17.64
C LYS A 322 -16.18 -0.73 16.56
N GLU A 323 -15.96 -1.83 15.85
CA GLU A 323 -14.91 -1.92 14.82
C GLU A 323 -15.26 -1.06 13.61
N THR A 324 -16.54 -1.05 13.20
CA THR A 324 -17.02 -0.18 12.12
C THR A 324 -16.86 1.29 12.47
N LEU A 325 -17.06 1.66 13.74
CA LEU A 325 -16.82 3.02 14.21
C LEU A 325 -15.34 3.42 14.09
N GLN A 326 -14.40 2.51 14.36
CA GLN A 326 -12.97 2.75 14.16
C GLN A 326 -12.63 2.92 12.67
N HIS A 327 -13.17 2.05 11.81
CA HIS A 327 -13.02 2.16 10.36
C HIS A 327 -13.50 3.53 9.85
N LEU A 328 -14.70 3.94 10.25
CA LEU A 328 -15.32 5.19 9.79
C LEU A 328 -14.59 6.42 10.32
N ARG A 329 -14.10 6.41 11.57
CA ARG A 329 -13.29 7.50 12.13
C ARG A 329 -11.96 7.64 11.40
N ALA A 330 -11.30 6.53 11.07
CA ALA A 330 -10.08 6.56 10.27
C ALA A 330 -10.36 7.12 8.86
N ARG A 331 -11.46 6.71 8.22
CA ARG A 331 -11.88 7.23 6.91
C ARG A 331 -12.24 8.72 6.98
N GLU A 332 -12.90 9.16 8.05
CA GLU A 332 -13.23 10.58 8.28
C GLU A 332 -11.97 11.45 8.33
N LEU A 333 -10.90 10.98 9.00
CA LEU A 333 -9.62 11.68 9.04
C LEU A 333 -9.00 11.83 7.65
N CYS A 334 -8.99 10.76 6.84
CA CYS A 334 -8.48 10.78 5.47
C CYS A 334 -9.25 11.80 4.60
N LEU A 335 -10.59 11.81 4.69
CA LEU A 335 -11.43 12.74 3.94
C LEU A 335 -11.23 14.20 4.37
N LYS A 336 -11.07 14.45 5.68
CA LYS A 336 -10.72 15.80 6.18
C LYS A 336 -9.40 16.28 5.61
N GLN A 337 -8.38 15.43 5.57
CA GLN A 337 -7.08 15.76 4.99
C GLN A 337 -7.15 16.00 3.49
N LYS A 338 -7.86 15.15 2.74
CA LYS A 338 -8.11 15.34 1.30
C LYS A 338 -8.77 16.70 1.05
N ARG A 339 -9.81 17.04 1.82
CA ARG A 339 -10.50 18.33 1.74
C ARG A 339 -9.55 19.51 2.00
N THR A 340 -8.74 19.45 3.05
CA THR A 340 -7.75 20.52 3.33
C THR A 340 -6.68 20.61 2.26
N SER A 341 -6.32 19.49 1.61
CA SER A 341 -5.35 19.47 0.52
C SER A 341 -5.91 20.14 -0.73
N ILE A 342 -7.17 19.87 -1.09
CA ILE A 342 -7.87 20.56 -2.18
C ILE A 342 -7.93 22.06 -1.90
N GLN A 343 -8.28 22.46 -0.67
CA GLN A 343 -8.30 23.87 -0.28
C GLN A 343 -6.93 24.55 -0.44
N LYS A 344 -5.85 23.93 0.05
CA LYS A 344 -4.48 24.44 -0.14
C LYS A 344 -4.11 24.54 -1.63
N LEU A 345 -4.51 23.58 -2.45
CA LEU A 345 -4.26 23.62 -3.90
C LEU A 345 -4.98 24.80 -4.55
N MET A 346 -6.23 25.07 -4.17
CA MET A 346 -6.98 26.22 -4.64
C MET A 346 -6.33 27.56 -4.22
N GLU A 347 -5.87 27.66 -2.97
CA GLU A 347 -5.20 28.87 -2.44
C GLU A 347 -3.85 29.16 -3.11
N ASN A 348 -3.14 28.12 -3.59
CA ASN A 348 -1.83 28.25 -4.24
C ASN A 348 -1.91 28.58 -5.75
N LEU A 349 -3.09 28.55 -6.36
CA LEU A 349 -3.27 28.89 -7.77
C LEU A 349 -3.30 30.42 -7.95
N GLY A 350 -2.51 30.94 -8.90
CA GLY A 350 -2.54 32.36 -9.26
C GLY A 350 -3.78 32.74 -10.08
N GLU A 351 -4.13 34.03 -10.12
CA GLU A 351 -5.33 34.57 -10.80
C GLU A 351 -5.25 34.60 -12.35
N GLN A 352 -4.57 33.64 -12.97
CA GLN A 352 -4.47 33.57 -14.43
C GLN A 352 -5.73 32.91 -15.04
N GLU A 353 -6.21 33.38 -16.20
CA GLU A 353 -7.39 32.81 -16.88
C GLU A 353 -7.28 31.30 -17.14
N LYS A 354 -6.06 30.79 -17.37
CA LYS A 354 -5.80 29.34 -17.55
C LYS A 354 -6.07 28.51 -16.29
N ASN A 355 -6.08 29.13 -15.11
CA ASN A 355 -6.32 28.47 -13.84
C ASN A 355 -7.81 28.42 -13.49
N LEU A 356 -8.68 29.17 -14.19
CA LEU A 356 -10.13 29.19 -13.91
C LEU A 356 -10.77 27.81 -14.08
N SER A 357 -10.43 27.08 -15.15
CA SER A 357 -10.96 25.72 -15.36
C SER A 357 -10.46 24.74 -14.29
N VAL A 358 -9.22 24.90 -13.84
CA VAL A 358 -8.64 24.07 -12.76
C VAL A 358 -9.31 24.39 -11.43
N VAL A 359 -9.63 25.66 -11.16
CA VAL A 359 -10.36 26.08 -9.96
C VAL A 359 -11.78 25.51 -9.97
N ASP A 360 -12.49 25.54 -11.10
CA ASP A 360 -13.83 24.94 -11.24
C ASP A 360 -13.79 23.43 -10.95
N GLU A 361 -12.80 22.71 -11.49
CA GLU A 361 -12.60 21.29 -11.21
C GLU A 361 -12.28 21.00 -9.74
N LEU A 362 -11.43 21.81 -9.10
CA LEU A 362 -11.10 21.68 -7.68
C LEU A 362 -12.30 22.02 -6.78
N GLU A 363 -13.14 23.00 -7.16
CA GLU A 363 -14.37 23.32 -6.44
C GLU A 363 -15.35 22.14 -6.49
N ILE A 364 -15.50 21.48 -7.64
CA ILE A 364 -16.30 20.25 -7.78
C ILE A 364 -15.76 19.14 -6.87
N GLN A 365 -14.45 18.86 -6.91
CA GLN A 365 -13.81 17.85 -6.06
C GLN A 365 -13.94 18.17 -4.56
N TYR A 366 -13.93 19.44 -4.20
CA TYR A 366 -14.16 19.90 -2.83
C TYR A 366 -15.57 19.53 -2.36
N TYR A 367 -16.60 19.84 -3.16
CA TYR A 367 -17.98 19.48 -2.83
C TYR A 367 -18.19 17.97 -2.76
N GLU A 368 -17.65 17.20 -3.71
CA GLU A 368 -17.72 15.73 -3.69
C GLU A 368 -17.09 15.17 -2.41
N THR A 369 -15.89 15.62 -2.07
CA THR A 369 -15.20 15.21 -0.84
C THR A 369 -15.97 15.62 0.41
N GLN A 370 -16.61 16.80 0.41
CA GLN A 370 -17.45 17.28 1.52
C GLN A 370 -18.73 16.46 1.68
N LEU A 371 -19.37 16.05 0.59
CA LEU A 371 -20.55 15.17 0.61
C LEU A 371 -20.20 13.77 1.10
N GLU A 372 -19.05 13.23 0.66
CA GLU A 372 -18.50 11.98 1.20
C GLU A 372 -18.24 12.08 2.70
N LEU A 373 -17.66 13.19 3.16
CA LEU A 373 -17.41 13.43 4.58
C LEU A 373 -18.72 13.43 5.38
N TYR A 374 -19.77 14.09 4.90
CA TYR A 374 -21.08 14.05 5.55
C TYR A 374 -21.69 12.64 5.57
N ASN A 375 -21.55 11.86 4.50
CA ASN A 375 -22.00 10.47 4.48
C ASN A 375 -21.29 9.64 5.55
N VAL A 376 -19.96 9.73 5.64
CA VAL A 376 -19.17 9.02 6.67
C VAL A 376 -19.56 9.48 8.08
N GLN A 377 -19.73 10.79 8.31
CA GLN A 377 -20.16 11.31 9.62
C GLN A 377 -21.57 10.85 10.02
N LEU A 378 -22.50 10.74 9.06
CA LEU A 378 -23.82 10.16 9.31
C LEU A 378 -23.72 8.67 9.68
N GLU A 379 -22.85 7.93 9.01
CA GLU A 379 -22.58 6.52 9.35
C GLU A 379 -21.90 6.35 10.71
N VAL A 380 -20.97 7.25 11.08
CA VAL A 380 -20.36 7.29 12.43
C VAL A 380 -21.47 7.42 13.48
N LEU A 381 -22.35 8.41 13.33
CA LEU A 381 -23.47 8.62 14.27
C LEU A 381 -24.44 7.44 14.30
N LYS A 382 -24.66 6.75 13.16
CA LYS A 382 -25.48 5.53 13.11
C LYS A 382 -24.87 4.39 13.93
N HIS A 383 -23.56 4.17 13.85
CA HIS A 383 -22.90 3.12 14.63
C HIS A 383 -22.72 3.51 16.10
N GLU A 384 -22.56 4.80 16.42
CA GLU A 384 -22.64 5.29 17.81
C GLU A 384 -24.02 5.03 18.42
N GLU A 385 -25.10 5.29 17.68
CA GLU A 385 -26.46 4.94 18.11
C GLU A 385 -26.62 3.43 18.30
N MET A 386 -26.10 2.61 17.37
CA MET A 386 -26.17 1.15 17.44
C MET A 386 -25.47 0.62 18.70
N LEU A 387 -24.29 1.15 19.06
CA LEU A 387 -23.60 0.78 20.31
C LEU A 387 -24.45 1.10 21.54
N LEU A 388 -25.11 2.26 21.57
CA LEU A 388 -26.00 2.63 22.67
C LEU A 388 -27.23 1.70 22.72
N ILE A 389 -27.78 1.31 21.57
CA ILE A 389 -28.91 0.36 21.50
C ILE A 389 -28.50 -1.00 22.04
N VAL A 390 -27.38 -1.58 21.60
CA VAL A 390 -26.90 -2.89 22.09
C VAL A 390 -26.65 -2.87 23.60
N GLN A 391 -26.09 -1.77 24.13
CA GLN A 391 -25.92 -1.59 25.58
C GLN A 391 -27.26 -1.47 26.31
N LEU A 392 -28.23 -0.75 25.76
CA LEU A 392 -29.57 -0.62 26.32
C LEU A 392 -30.28 -1.98 26.35
N ASP A 393 -30.18 -2.77 25.29
CA ASP A 393 -30.81 -4.09 25.21
C ASP A 393 -30.21 -5.06 26.22
N THR A 394 -28.88 -5.02 26.40
CA THR A 394 -28.19 -5.78 27.46
C THR A 394 -28.71 -5.39 28.85
N ILE A 395 -28.79 -4.09 29.16
CA ILE A 395 -29.28 -3.63 30.48
C ILE A 395 -30.75 -3.97 30.67
N LYS A 396 -31.60 -3.85 29.65
CA LYS A 396 -33.01 -4.24 29.72
C LYS A 396 -33.16 -5.74 30.00
N ARG A 397 -32.32 -6.58 29.40
CA ARG A 397 -32.27 -8.01 29.70
C ARG A 397 -31.88 -8.25 31.16
N GLN A 398 -30.82 -7.62 31.66
CA GLN A 398 -30.41 -7.73 33.06
C GLN A 398 -31.49 -7.28 34.04
N ILE A 399 -32.19 -6.18 33.73
CA ILE A 399 -33.34 -5.68 34.48
C ILE A 399 -34.45 -6.73 34.52
N LYS A 400 -34.75 -7.35 33.38
CA LYS A 400 -35.78 -8.39 33.29
C LYS A 400 -35.38 -9.65 34.06
N GLU A 401 -34.16 -10.14 33.91
CA GLU A 401 -33.63 -11.29 34.67
C GLU A 401 -33.70 -11.05 36.18
N LYS A 402 -33.39 -9.83 36.63
CA LYS A 402 -33.51 -9.42 38.04
C LYS A 402 -34.94 -9.24 38.53
N GLN A 403 -35.90 -8.98 37.65
CA GLN A 403 -37.33 -8.91 37.98
C GLN A 403 -37.98 -10.28 38.01
N ASP A 404 -37.54 -11.16 37.12
CA ASP A 404 -38.03 -12.53 36.99
C ASP A 404 -37.34 -13.48 38.01
N GLU A 405 -36.44 -12.96 38.86
CA GLU A 405 -35.80 -13.68 39.98
C GLU A 405 -36.87 -14.00 41.05
N VAL A 406 -37.41 -15.23 41.01
CA VAL A 406 -38.43 -15.72 41.94
C VAL A 406 -37.81 -15.98 43.31
N VAL A 407 -38.18 -15.17 44.31
CA VAL A 407 -37.78 -15.38 45.70
C VAL A 407 -38.78 -16.31 46.39
N TYR A 408 -38.35 -17.53 46.69
CA TYR A 408 -39.11 -18.46 47.53
C TYR A 408 -38.82 -18.15 49.00
N TYR A 409 -39.84 -17.77 49.74
CA TYR A 409 -39.76 -17.65 51.20
C TYR A 409 -40.19 -18.97 51.81
N ASP A 410 -39.25 -19.68 52.44
CA ASP A 410 -39.58 -20.85 53.24
C ASP A 410 -40.21 -20.41 54.57
N THR A 411 -41.18 -21.17 55.09
CA THR A 411 -41.83 -20.85 56.36
C THR A 411 -40.89 -21.18 57.52
N CYS A 412 -40.50 -20.19 58.32
CA CYS A 412 -39.57 -20.41 59.42
C CYS A 412 -40.22 -21.12 60.61
N GLU A 413 -39.57 -22.19 61.07
CA GLU A 413 -39.98 -22.98 62.22
C GLU A 413 -39.14 -22.63 63.48
N ASN A 414 -37.95 -22.03 63.33
CA ASN A 414 -37.01 -21.77 64.44
C ASN A 414 -36.45 -20.33 64.51
N PRO A 415 -36.04 -19.84 65.69
CA PRO A 415 -35.51 -18.48 65.87
C PRO A 415 -34.13 -18.23 65.22
N GLU A 416 -33.41 -19.28 64.84
CA GLU A 416 -32.13 -19.17 64.12
C GLU A 416 -32.35 -18.88 62.62
N GLU A 417 -33.48 -19.30 62.06
CA GLU A 417 -33.87 -19.05 60.66
C GLU A 417 -34.25 -17.58 60.43
N LEU A 418 -34.70 -16.87 61.48
CA LEU A 418 -34.93 -15.42 61.47
C LEU A 418 -33.65 -14.60 61.17
N LYS A 419 -32.48 -15.07 61.61
CA LYS A 419 -31.19 -14.41 61.28
C LYS A 419 -30.80 -14.62 59.83
N VAL A 420 -31.18 -15.76 59.24
CA VAL A 420 -31.00 -16.02 57.80
C VAL A 420 -31.93 -15.11 56.99
N ILE A 421 -33.16 -14.88 57.47
CA ILE A 421 -34.09 -13.91 56.87
C ILE A 421 -33.49 -12.50 56.84
N GLU A 422 -32.89 -12.02 57.93
CA GLU A 422 -32.22 -10.70 57.98
C GLU A 422 -31.10 -10.56 56.95
N GLN A 423 -30.33 -11.64 56.72
CA GLN A 423 -29.28 -11.66 55.68
C GLN A 423 -29.87 -11.63 54.27
N THR A 424 -30.94 -12.38 54.00
CA THR A 424 -31.68 -12.29 52.72
C THR A 424 -32.36 -10.94 52.51
N MET A 425 -32.84 -10.28 53.58
CA MET A 425 -33.36 -8.91 53.48
C MET A 425 -32.23 -7.93 53.11
N GLY A 426 -31.03 -8.08 53.67
CA GLY A 426 -29.84 -7.31 53.27
C GLY A 426 -29.49 -7.49 51.78
N GLN A 427 -29.57 -8.72 51.26
CA GLN A 427 -29.43 -9.01 49.84
C GLN A 427 -30.56 -8.39 48.98
N HIS A 428 -31.79 -8.35 49.50
CA HIS A 428 -32.93 -7.71 48.84
C HIS A 428 -32.78 -6.19 48.73
N TYR A 429 -32.25 -5.52 49.78
CA TYR A 429 -31.89 -4.11 49.74
C TYR A 429 -30.74 -3.82 48.76
N ALA A 430 -29.73 -4.70 48.71
CA ALA A 430 -28.64 -4.61 47.73
C ALA A 430 -29.16 -4.78 46.28
N ASN A 431 -30.08 -5.72 46.04
CA ASN A 431 -30.74 -5.93 44.76
C ASN A 431 -31.61 -4.74 44.33
N SER A 432 -32.33 -4.12 45.26
CA SER A 432 -33.11 -2.89 45.01
C SER A 432 -32.22 -1.70 44.63
N SER A 433 -31.07 -1.56 45.31
CA SER A 433 -30.05 -0.57 44.96
C SER A 433 -29.46 -0.81 43.56
N ALA A 434 -29.08 -2.06 43.24
CA ALA A 434 -28.57 -2.44 41.93
C ALA A 434 -29.59 -2.17 40.80
N MET A 435 -30.86 -2.46 41.04
CA MET A 435 -31.95 -2.20 40.10
C MET A 435 -32.14 -0.71 39.83
N THR A 436 -32.02 0.12 40.87
CA THR A 436 -32.08 1.58 40.74
C THR A 436 -30.92 2.10 39.90
N MET A 437 -29.70 1.56 40.09
CA MET A 437 -28.52 1.90 39.28
C MET A 437 -28.70 1.52 37.81
N LEU A 438 -29.24 0.33 37.50
CA LEU A 438 -29.52 -0.10 36.12
C LEU A 438 -30.56 0.81 35.43
N ARG A 439 -31.61 1.22 36.15
CA ARG A 439 -32.62 2.18 35.65
C ARG A 439 -32.01 3.56 35.38
N GLN A 440 -31.16 4.06 36.27
CA GLN A 440 -30.44 5.33 36.06
C GLN A 440 -29.54 5.25 34.83
N LYS A 441 -28.77 4.18 34.67
CA LYS A 441 -27.91 3.95 33.51
C LYS A 441 -28.71 3.88 32.20
N THR A 442 -29.87 3.24 32.22
CA THR A 442 -30.81 3.20 31.08
C THR A 442 -31.22 4.62 30.68
N LYS A 443 -31.65 5.46 31.64
CA LYS A 443 -32.02 6.85 31.38
C LYS A 443 -30.86 7.66 30.78
N GLN A 444 -29.64 7.48 31.30
CA GLN A 444 -28.45 8.15 30.77
C GLN A 444 -28.13 7.76 29.33
N LEU A 445 -28.19 6.46 29.01
CA LEU A 445 -27.95 5.96 27.64
C LEU A 445 -29.02 6.44 26.67
N GLU A 446 -30.28 6.50 27.09
CA GLU A 446 -31.39 7.06 26.30
C GLU A 446 -31.20 8.56 26.01
N THR A 447 -30.75 9.35 26.99
CA THR A 447 -30.42 10.77 26.77
C THR A 447 -29.27 10.93 25.76
N LYS A 448 -28.23 10.10 25.87
CA LYS A 448 -27.12 10.08 24.89
C LYS A 448 -27.63 9.71 23.50
N ARG A 449 -28.51 8.70 23.39
CA ARG A 449 -29.13 8.28 22.12
C ARG A 449 -29.92 9.43 21.50
N GLY A 450 -30.74 10.13 22.28
CA GLY A 450 -31.47 11.32 21.83
C GLY A 450 -30.55 12.43 21.30
N THR A 451 -29.41 12.65 21.95
CA THR A 451 -28.39 13.62 21.51
C THR A 451 -27.78 13.22 20.16
N VAL A 452 -27.44 11.94 19.97
CA VAL A 452 -26.92 11.41 18.69
C VAL A 452 -27.96 11.56 17.57
N CYS A 453 -29.23 11.27 17.86
CA CYS A 453 -30.33 11.46 16.90
C CYS A 453 -30.49 12.92 16.46
N ALA A 454 -30.42 13.87 17.40
CA ALA A 454 -30.48 15.30 17.09
C ALA A 454 -29.31 15.74 16.20
N ARG A 455 -28.08 15.30 16.52
CA ARG A 455 -26.89 15.57 15.69
C ARG A 455 -27.03 15.01 14.28
N ARG A 456 -27.60 13.80 14.15
CA ARG A 456 -27.83 13.16 12.85
C ARG A 456 -28.84 13.93 12.01
N ALA A 457 -29.93 14.42 12.61
CA ALA A 457 -30.90 15.26 11.92
C ALA A 457 -30.28 16.58 11.44
N TYR A 458 -29.51 17.25 12.30
CA TYR A 458 -28.77 18.45 11.94
C TYR A 458 -27.81 18.21 10.77
N LEU A 459 -27.06 17.11 10.81
CA LEU A 459 -26.10 16.77 9.77
C LEU A 459 -26.75 16.43 8.43
N ARG A 460 -27.92 15.79 8.43
CA ARG A 460 -28.71 15.57 7.20
C ARG A 460 -29.09 16.89 6.54
N ASN A 461 -29.63 17.85 7.32
CA ASN A 461 -29.97 19.18 6.79
C ASN A 461 -28.74 19.89 6.18
N LYS A 462 -27.57 19.76 6.82
CA LYS A 462 -26.31 20.31 6.29
C LYS A 462 -25.86 19.63 5.00
N LYS A 463 -26.04 18.31 4.91
CA LYS A 463 -25.77 17.54 3.70
C LYS A 463 -26.69 17.98 2.56
N ASP A 464 -27.99 18.11 2.81
CA ASP A 464 -28.98 18.52 1.80
C ASP A 464 -28.68 19.93 1.25
N GLN A 465 -28.29 20.86 2.13
CA GLN A 465 -27.82 22.19 1.72
C GLN A 465 -26.59 22.11 0.81
N CYS A 466 -25.62 21.27 1.18
CA CYS A 466 -24.39 21.08 0.40
C CYS A 466 -24.67 20.42 -0.96
N GLU A 467 -25.59 19.45 -1.03
CA GLU A 467 -26.03 18.84 -2.28
C GLU A 467 -26.67 19.86 -3.21
N ALA A 468 -27.51 20.76 -2.68
CA ALA A 468 -28.12 21.83 -3.46
C ALA A 468 -27.05 22.79 -4.04
N SER A 469 -26.10 23.23 -3.22
CA SER A 469 -24.98 24.08 -3.67
C SER A 469 -24.12 23.40 -4.73
N HIS A 470 -23.81 22.11 -4.54
CA HIS A 470 -23.04 21.33 -5.50
C HIS A 470 -23.75 21.20 -6.85
N ARG A 471 -25.07 20.90 -6.85
CA ARG A 471 -25.87 20.84 -8.08
C ARG A 471 -25.89 22.18 -8.82
N GLN A 472 -26.03 23.29 -8.09
CA GLN A 472 -25.98 24.64 -8.68
C GLN A 472 -24.62 24.91 -9.33
N ARG A 473 -23.52 24.49 -8.70
CA ARG A 473 -22.17 24.65 -9.26
C ARG A 473 -21.94 23.81 -10.52
N LEU A 474 -22.42 22.57 -10.55
CA LEU A 474 -22.37 21.74 -11.75
C LEU A 474 -23.14 22.39 -12.92
N GLN A 475 -24.34 22.94 -12.65
CA GLN A 475 -25.11 23.66 -13.67
C GLN A 475 -24.36 24.89 -14.21
N GLN A 476 -23.74 25.67 -13.33
CA GLN A 476 -22.95 26.83 -13.72
C GLN A 476 -21.74 26.44 -14.57
N ALA A 477 -21.02 25.38 -14.21
CA ALA A 477 -19.88 24.86 -14.97
C ALA A 477 -20.30 24.32 -16.36
N GLU A 478 -21.47 23.68 -16.46
CA GLU A 478 -22.00 23.25 -17.75
C GLU A 478 -22.40 24.43 -18.64
N GLU A 479 -23.03 25.45 -18.08
CA GLU A 479 -23.41 26.66 -18.80
C GLU A 479 -22.18 27.45 -19.28
N SER A 480 -21.17 27.61 -18.42
CA SER A 480 -19.91 28.27 -18.79
C SER A 480 -19.21 27.54 -19.93
N ARG A 481 -19.16 26.20 -19.87
CA ARG A 481 -18.62 25.34 -20.95
C ARG A 481 -19.39 25.49 -22.25
N LYS A 482 -20.74 25.50 -22.21
CA LYS A 482 -21.58 25.73 -23.40
C LYS A 482 -21.32 27.10 -24.01
N ARG A 483 -21.24 28.16 -23.20
CA ARG A 483 -20.93 29.52 -23.66
C ARG A 483 -19.53 29.57 -24.31
N PHE A 484 -18.54 28.95 -23.68
CA PHE A 484 -17.18 28.86 -24.24
C PHE A 484 -17.16 28.16 -25.61
N GLN A 485 -17.85 27.03 -25.75
CA GLN A 485 -17.96 26.31 -27.02
C GLN A 485 -18.65 27.13 -28.11
N GLN A 486 -19.72 27.86 -27.77
CA GLN A 486 -20.39 28.76 -28.70
C GLN A 486 -19.46 29.89 -29.16
N HIS A 487 -18.78 30.58 -28.23
CA HIS A 487 -17.79 31.60 -28.57
C HIS A 487 -16.65 31.07 -29.44
N HIS A 488 -16.16 29.86 -29.14
CA HIS A 488 -15.09 29.22 -29.93
C HIS A 488 -15.57 28.85 -31.34
N SER A 489 -16.79 28.32 -31.50
CA SER A 489 -17.36 28.01 -32.82
C SER A 489 -17.53 29.27 -33.68
N ILE A 490 -17.96 30.39 -33.08
CA ILE A 490 -18.09 31.67 -33.78
C ILE A 490 -16.72 32.20 -34.18
N ARG A 491 -15.70 32.10 -33.31
CA ARG A 491 -14.32 32.51 -33.62
C ARG A 491 -13.69 31.71 -34.76
N ILE A 492 -13.91 30.39 -34.82
CA ILE A 492 -13.41 29.56 -35.93
C ILE A 492 -14.06 29.98 -37.25
N VAL A 493 -15.38 30.20 -37.24
CA VAL A 493 -16.12 30.57 -38.44
C VAL A 493 -15.67 31.94 -38.96
N SER A 494 -15.44 32.91 -38.08
CA SER A 494 -14.94 34.23 -38.50
C SER A 494 -13.49 34.20 -39.00
N THR A 495 -12.61 33.35 -38.45
CA THR A 495 -11.23 33.20 -38.96
C THR A 495 -11.12 32.42 -40.29
N LYS A 496 -12.16 31.68 -40.70
CA LYS A 496 -12.20 31.00 -42.01
C LYS A 496 -12.80 31.86 -43.13
N GLN A 497 -13.37 33.01 -42.79
CA GLN A 497 -13.96 33.97 -43.73
C GLN A 497 -13.04 35.16 -44.04
N GLN A 498 -11.83 35.16 -43.50
CA GLN A 498 -10.67 35.93 -43.96
C GLN A 498 -9.71 34.98 -44.68
#